data_AF-A0A098L8H2-F1
#
_entry.id   AF-A0A098L8H2-F1
#
_cell.length_a   1.000
_cell.length_b   1.000
_cell.length_c   1.000
_cell.angle_alpha   90.00
_cell.angle_beta   90.00
_cell.angle_gamma   90.00
#
_symmetry.space_group_name_H-M   'P 1'
#
loop_
_entity.id
_entity.type
_entity.pdbx_description
1 polymer ?
#
loop_
_entity_poly.entity_id
_entity_poly.type
_entity_poly.pdbx_seq_one_letter_code
_entity_poly.pdbx_strand_id
1 'polypeptide(L)'
;MPMRHLWQSGSKLQVSYEWKFQNSWNRLKVSANNKRCCFDEGSEEEFITEHYWGYTKIKENITAEYGVEHPKWNVYPVETHDIQVNCKDIYGNEFACLSNQIPNSVFLAEGSEIKVLQGTRI
;
A
#
# COMPACT_ATOMS: atom_id res chain seq x y z
N MET A 1 -11.74 12.28 -7.84
CA MET A 1 -12.39 10.96 -8.07
C MET A 1 -13.29 10.65 -6.88
N PRO A 2 -14.56 10.26 -7.07
CA PRO A 2 -15.37 9.73 -5.97
C PRO A 2 -14.71 8.51 -5.33
N MET A 3 -14.74 8.43 -4.00
CA MET A 3 -14.11 7.37 -3.21
C MET A 3 -15.04 6.89 -2.11
N ARG A 4 -14.92 5.63 -1.72
CA ARG A 4 -15.59 5.04 -0.55
C ARG A 4 -14.70 3.99 0.10
N HIS A 5 -14.93 3.76 1.38
CA HIS A 5 -14.24 2.73 2.14
C HIS A 5 -15.22 2.00 3.06
N LEU A 6 -14.81 0.81 3.50
CA LEU A 6 -15.52 0.01 4.49
C LEU A 6 -14.49 -0.61 5.42
N TRP A 7 -14.61 -0.33 6.72
CA TRP A 7 -13.90 -1.06 7.76
C TRP A 7 -14.92 -1.68 8.70
N GLN A 8 -14.90 -3.01 8.82
CA GLN A 8 -15.72 -3.73 9.78
C GLN A 8 -14.82 -4.62 10.63
N SER A 9 -15.09 -4.61 11.93
CA SER A 9 -14.38 -5.43 12.91
C SER A 9 -15.36 -6.36 13.62
N GLY A 10 -14.96 -7.62 13.75
CA GLY A 10 -15.70 -8.70 14.41
C GLY A 10 -14.74 -9.83 14.74
N SER A 11 -15.12 -11.08 14.44
CA SER A 11 -14.18 -12.21 14.50
C SER A 11 -13.05 -12.10 13.45
N LYS A 12 -13.28 -11.34 12.38
CA LYS A 12 -12.34 -11.01 11.32
C LYS A 12 -12.46 -9.53 10.97
N LEU A 13 -11.41 -8.97 10.38
CA LEU A 13 -11.45 -7.64 9.77
C LEU A 13 -11.91 -7.76 8.32
N GLN A 14 -12.81 -6.88 7.91
CA GLN A 14 -13.15 -6.65 6.51
C GLN A 14 -12.76 -5.21 6.17
N VAL A 15 -11.80 -5.06 5.25
CA VAL A 15 -11.30 -3.74 4.82
C VAL A 15 -11.46 -3.65 3.32
N SER A 16 -12.11 -2.58 2.84
CA SER A 16 -12.27 -2.29 1.41
C SER A 16 -12.03 -0.82 1.14
N TYR A 17 -11.31 -0.53 0.07
CA TYR A 17 -11.18 0.80 -0.53
C TYR A 17 -11.60 0.76 -1.98
N GLU A 18 -12.41 1.72 -2.37
CA GLU A 18 -12.94 1.80 -3.73
C GLU A 18 -12.90 3.23 -4.25
N TRP A 19 -12.54 3.35 -5.53
CA TRP A 19 -12.48 4.64 -6.21
C TRP A 19 -13.07 4.54 -7.61
N LYS A 20 -13.76 5.59 -8.03
CA LYS A 20 -14.36 5.68 -9.36
C LYS A 20 -13.44 6.42 -10.32
N PHE A 21 -13.07 5.77 -11.41
CA PHE A 21 -12.28 6.34 -12.51
C PHE A 21 -12.97 6.06 -13.84
N GLN A 22 -13.13 7.08 -14.69
CA GLN A 22 -13.81 6.97 -15.99
C GLN A 22 -15.14 6.18 -15.95
N ASN A 23 -15.98 6.50 -14.96
CA ASN A 23 -17.26 5.83 -14.69
C ASN A 23 -17.21 4.35 -14.24
N SER A 24 -16.03 3.76 -14.11
CA SER A 24 -15.84 2.41 -13.56
C SER A 24 -15.36 2.47 -12.10
N TRP A 25 -15.87 1.55 -11.27
CA TRP A 25 -15.39 1.38 -9.90
C TRP A 25 -14.20 0.43 -9.87
N ASN A 26 -13.16 0.81 -9.14
CA ASN A 26 -12.02 -0.02 -8.80
C ASN A 26 -12.06 -0.33 -7.30
N ARG A 27 -11.55 -1.50 -6.89
CA ARG A 27 -11.59 -1.99 -5.51
C ARG A 27 -10.33 -2.74 -5.12
N LEU A 28 -9.88 -2.49 -3.89
CA LEU A 28 -9.02 -3.37 -3.12
C LEU A 28 -9.76 -3.77 -1.86
N LYS A 29 -9.95 -5.08 -1.65
CA LYS A 29 -10.63 -5.61 -0.47
C LYS A 29 -9.86 -6.78 0.12
N VAL A 30 -9.83 -6.86 1.45
CA VAL A 30 -9.24 -7.96 2.20
C VAL A 30 -10.15 -8.43 3.34
N SER A 31 -10.08 -9.72 3.64
CA SER A 31 -10.50 -10.32 4.91
C SER A 31 -9.25 -10.73 5.67
N ALA A 32 -9.09 -10.27 6.90
CA ALA A 32 -7.91 -10.54 7.71
C ALA A 32 -8.28 -11.01 9.12
N ASN A 33 -7.33 -11.61 9.82
CA ASN A 33 -7.44 -11.88 11.25
C ASN A 33 -7.67 -10.57 12.02
N ASN A 34 -8.41 -10.62 13.12
CA ASN A 34 -8.63 -9.45 13.98
C ASN A 34 -7.52 -9.22 15.02
N LYS A 35 -6.52 -10.11 15.07
CA LYS A 35 -5.31 -9.97 15.87
C LYS A 35 -4.16 -9.55 14.99
N ARG A 36 -3.52 -8.45 15.39
CA ARG A 36 -2.28 -7.98 14.79
C ARG A 36 -1.08 -8.77 15.31
N CYS A 37 -0.05 -8.90 14.50
CA CYS A 37 1.24 -9.46 14.86
C CYS A 37 2.38 -8.59 14.31
N CYS A 38 3.55 -8.67 14.94
CA CYS A 38 4.79 -8.24 14.29
C CYS A 38 5.12 -9.22 13.16
N PHE A 39 5.84 -8.75 12.15
CA PHE A 39 6.50 -9.60 11.17
C PHE A 39 7.88 -10.04 11.68
N ASP A 40 8.40 -11.13 11.11
CA ASP A 40 9.73 -11.65 11.41
C ASP A 40 10.82 -10.78 10.74
N GLU A 41 12.01 -10.72 11.34
CA GLU A 41 13.15 -10.06 10.71
C GLU A 41 13.53 -10.75 9.39
N GLY A 42 13.76 -9.96 8.35
CA GLY A 42 14.04 -10.41 6.99
C GLY A 42 12.81 -10.85 6.18
N SER A 43 11.59 -10.62 6.68
CA SER A 43 10.36 -10.97 5.95
C SER A 43 10.05 -10.00 4.80
N GLU A 44 9.11 -10.37 3.91
CA GLU A 44 8.62 -9.46 2.85
C GLU A 44 7.91 -8.24 3.43
N GLU A 45 7.19 -8.37 4.54
CA GLU A 45 6.55 -7.26 5.23
C GLU A 45 7.59 -6.28 5.76
N GLU A 46 8.67 -6.77 6.40
CA GLU A 46 9.76 -5.90 6.85
C GLU A 46 10.40 -5.21 5.66
N PHE A 47 10.72 -5.97 4.61
CA PHE A 47 11.31 -5.41 3.41
C PHE A 47 10.40 -4.31 2.85
N ILE A 48 9.12 -4.55 2.61
CA ILE A 48 8.23 -3.56 2.00
C ILE A 48 7.99 -2.34 2.90
N THR A 49 7.83 -2.52 4.22
CA THR A 49 7.38 -1.44 5.12
C THR A 49 8.52 -0.65 5.75
N GLU A 50 9.71 -1.22 5.96
CA GLU A 50 10.82 -0.54 6.64
C GLU A 50 11.79 0.14 5.65
N HIS A 51 11.24 0.94 4.73
CA HIS A 51 12.00 1.76 3.78
C HIS A 51 11.99 3.25 4.18
N TYR A 52 13.06 3.70 4.82
CA TYR A 52 13.12 5.04 5.40
C TYR A 52 13.63 6.15 4.46
N TRP A 53 14.03 5.84 3.24
CA TRP A 53 14.60 6.84 2.31
C TRP A 53 13.76 6.97 1.05
N GLY A 54 13.29 8.19 0.80
CA GLY A 54 12.63 8.58 -0.44
C GLY A 54 13.55 9.42 -1.31
N TYR A 55 13.43 9.27 -2.63
CA TYR A 55 14.21 10.04 -3.60
C TYR A 55 13.27 10.77 -4.54
N THR A 56 13.57 12.04 -4.83
CA THR A 56 12.78 12.84 -5.75
C THR A 56 13.66 13.74 -6.61
N LYS A 57 13.37 13.82 -7.90
CA LYS A 57 14.09 14.70 -8.83
C LYS A 57 13.62 16.13 -8.60
N ILE A 58 14.53 17.01 -8.17
CA ILE A 58 14.22 18.44 -7.94
C ILE A 58 14.67 19.33 -9.11
N LYS A 59 15.68 18.91 -9.87
CA LYS A 59 16.13 19.53 -11.14
C LYS A 59 16.71 18.47 -12.07
N GLU A 60 17.06 18.85 -13.30
CA GLU A 60 17.52 17.92 -14.35
C GLU A 60 18.60 16.94 -13.88
N ASN A 61 19.60 17.44 -13.15
CA ASN A 61 20.71 16.68 -12.61
C ASN A 61 20.83 16.79 -11.08
N ILE A 62 19.71 17.01 -10.38
CA ILE A 62 19.73 17.10 -8.91
C ILE A 62 18.59 16.27 -8.34
N THR A 63 18.96 15.31 -7.50
CA THR A 63 18.03 14.49 -6.73
C THR A 63 18.09 14.94 -5.27
N ALA A 64 16.93 14.99 -4.62
CA ALA A 64 16.85 15.11 -3.17
C ALA A 64 16.54 13.74 -2.58
N GLU A 65 17.32 13.32 -1.61
CA GLU A 65 17.04 12.19 -0.73
C GLU A 65 16.43 12.76 0.56
N TYR A 66 15.35 12.17 1.05
CA TYR A 66 14.72 12.56 2.32
C TYR A 66 14.40 11.35 3.17
N GLY A 67 14.57 11.50 4.48
CA GLY A 67 14.25 10.47 5.45
C GLY A 67 12.76 10.48 5.80
N VAL A 68 12.19 9.30 5.97
CA VAL A 68 10.85 9.08 6.52
C VAL A 68 11.02 8.15 7.72
N GLU A 69 10.72 8.63 8.92
CA GLU A 69 10.73 7.80 10.12
C GLU A 69 9.31 7.42 10.51
N HIS A 70 9.13 6.15 10.85
CA HIS A 70 7.91 5.63 11.46
C HIS A 70 8.26 4.49 12.44
N PRO A 71 7.44 4.24 13.46
CA PRO A 71 7.54 3.00 14.23
C PRO A 71 7.32 1.79 13.32
N LYS A 72 7.88 0.64 13.68
CA LYS A 72 7.55 -0.63 13.03
C LYS A 72 6.04 -0.87 13.10
N TRP A 73 5.44 -1.22 11.96
CA TRP A 73 4.01 -1.47 11.88
C TRP A 73 3.70 -2.94 12.21
N ASN A 74 2.59 -3.15 12.91
CA ASN A 74 2.04 -4.49 13.03
C ASN A 74 1.18 -4.79 11.80
N VAL A 75 1.11 -6.05 11.42
CA VAL A 75 0.25 -6.52 10.33
C VAL A 75 -0.88 -7.39 10.85
N TYR A 76 -1.99 -7.38 10.13
CA TYR A 76 -3.08 -8.34 10.32
C TYR A 76 -2.95 -9.41 9.24
N PRO A 77 -2.74 -10.68 9.61
CA PRO A 77 -2.64 -11.77 8.64
C PRO A 77 -3.86 -11.81 7.71
N VAL A 78 -3.61 -11.60 6.41
CA VAL A 78 -4.64 -11.60 5.37
C VAL A 78 -5.01 -13.04 5.04
N GLU A 79 -6.30 -13.34 5.08
CA GLU A 79 -6.83 -14.67 4.76
C GLU A 79 -7.34 -14.75 3.31
N THR A 80 -8.03 -13.71 2.85
CA THR A 80 -8.52 -13.59 1.47
C THR A 80 -8.45 -12.16 0.98
N HIS A 81 -8.34 -11.99 -0.34
CA HIS A 81 -8.33 -10.70 -1.00
C HIS A 81 -9.21 -10.71 -2.26
N ASP A 82 -9.69 -9.53 -2.65
CA ASP A 82 -10.41 -9.27 -3.90
C ASP A 82 -9.89 -7.94 -4.48
N ILE A 83 -9.24 -8.03 -5.63
CA ILE A 83 -8.63 -6.91 -6.35
C ILE A 83 -9.36 -6.76 -7.68
N GLN A 84 -10.02 -5.63 -7.86
CA GLN A 84 -10.74 -5.28 -9.08
C GLN A 84 -10.25 -3.92 -9.54
N VAL A 85 -9.15 -3.90 -10.28
CA VAL A 85 -8.52 -2.65 -10.72
C VAL A 85 -8.24 -2.73 -12.21
N ASN A 86 -8.74 -1.76 -12.98
CA ASN A 86 -8.33 -1.61 -14.37
C ASN A 86 -7.04 -0.79 -14.43
N CYS A 87 -5.90 -1.48 -14.29
CA CYS A 87 -4.58 -0.86 -14.32
C CYS A 87 -4.28 -0.18 -15.65
N LYS A 88 -4.87 -0.65 -16.76
CA LYS A 88 -4.73 -0.01 -18.07
C LYS A 88 -5.31 1.40 -18.07
N ASP A 89 -6.52 1.56 -17.55
CA ASP A 89 -7.20 2.85 -17.55
C ASP A 89 -6.50 3.82 -16.59
N ILE A 90 -6.03 3.33 -15.43
CA ILE A 90 -5.42 4.17 -14.40
C ILE A 90 -3.97 4.55 -14.75
N TYR A 91 -3.17 3.59 -15.21
CA TYR A 91 -1.71 3.75 -15.34
C TYR A 91 -1.20 3.62 -16.77
N GLY A 92 -2.05 3.30 -17.75
CA GLY A 92 -1.67 3.16 -19.15
C GLY A 92 -1.39 1.72 -19.59
N ASN A 93 -1.12 1.56 -20.88
CA ASN A 93 -1.06 0.24 -21.51
C ASN A 93 0.10 -0.62 -20.99
N GLU A 94 1.21 -0.02 -20.54
CA GLU A 94 2.33 -0.74 -19.94
C GLU A 94 1.94 -1.53 -18.69
N PHE A 95 0.93 -1.07 -17.96
CA PHE A 95 0.46 -1.68 -16.71
C PHE A 95 -0.80 -2.54 -16.88
N ALA A 96 -1.30 -2.69 -18.11
CA ALA A 96 -2.53 -3.45 -18.39
C ALA A 96 -2.45 -4.92 -17.94
N CYS A 97 -1.24 -5.49 -17.92
CA CYS A 97 -1.01 -6.86 -17.46
C CYS A 97 -1.39 -7.06 -15.99
N LEU A 98 -1.24 -6.03 -15.15
CA LEU A 98 -1.49 -6.11 -13.71
C LEU A 98 -2.97 -6.32 -13.36
N SER A 99 -3.90 -5.92 -14.24
CA SER A 99 -5.34 -6.06 -14.00
C SER A 99 -5.79 -7.52 -13.79
N ASN A 100 -5.01 -8.49 -14.28
CA ASN A 100 -5.32 -9.92 -14.20
C ASN A 100 -4.24 -10.74 -13.48
N GLN A 101 -3.24 -10.07 -12.89
CA GLN A 101 -2.19 -10.78 -12.16
C GLN A 101 -2.64 -11.13 -10.74
N ILE A 102 -2.21 -12.30 -10.27
CA ILE A 102 -2.36 -12.69 -8.88
C ILE A 102 -1.18 -12.08 -8.13
N PRO A 103 -1.42 -11.30 -7.05
CA PRO A 103 -0.34 -10.71 -6.27
C PRO A 103 0.49 -11.81 -5.60
N ASN A 104 1.81 -11.63 -5.53
CA ASN A 104 2.70 -12.53 -4.80
C ASN A 104 2.43 -12.48 -3.29
N SER A 105 2.14 -11.29 -2.77
CA SER A 105 1.84 -11.05 -1.36
C SER A 105 0.82 -9.93 -1.19
N VAL A 106 0.05 -10.00 -0.10
CA VAL A 106 -0.99 -9.02 0.27
C VAL A 106 -0.92 -8.77 1.77
N PHE A 107 -0.70 -7.52 2.17
CA PHE A 107 -0.54 -7.14 3.57
C PHE A 107 -1.60 -6.12 4.00
N LEU A 108 -2.06 -6.25 5.25
CA LEU A 108 -2.86 -5.24 5.92
C LEU A 108 -2.08 -4.75 7.14
N ALA A 109 -1.41 -3.60 7.01
CA ALA A 109 -0.62 -3.01 8.08
C ALA A 109 -1.42 -1.97 8.88
N GLU A 110 -1.18 -1.91 10.19
CA GLU A 110 -1.63 -0.82 11.04
C GLU A 110 -0.70 0.37 10.84
N GLY A 111 -1.18 1.40 10.13
CA GLY A 111 -0.40 2.61 9.88
C GLY A 111 -0.08 3.40 11.15
N SER A 112 0.77 4.42 11.02
CA SER A 112 1.12 5.32 12.11
C SER A 112 1.27 6.76 11.64
N GLU A 113 1.42 7.67 12.59
CA GLU A 113 2.04 8.96 12.31
C GLU A 113 3.48 8.73 11.81
N ILE A 114 3.93 9.63 10.92
CA ILE A 114 5.27 9.59 10.34
C ILE A 114 5.96 10.94 10.54
N LYS A 115 7.29 10.94 10.52
CA LYS A 115 8.10 12.15 10.42
C LYS A 115 8.81 12.19 9.09
N VAL A 116 8.68 13.30 8.38
CA VAL A 116 9.43 13.55 7.15
C VAL A 116 10.59 14.47 7.50
N LEU A 117 11.80 13.97 7.33
CA LEU A 117 13.04 14.71 7.59
C LEU A 117 13.39 15.58 6.40
N GLN A 118 14.13 16.66 6.66
CA GLN A 118 14.58 17.54 5.61
C GLN A 118 15.53 16.80 4.66
N GLY A 119 15.24 16.90 3.36
CA GLY A 119 16.06 16.23 2.36
C GLY A 119 17.42 16.87 2.11
N THR A 120 18.39 16.05 1.73
CA THR A 120 19.74 16.46 1.29
C THR A 120 19.86 16.24 -0.22
N ARG A 121 20.63 17.08 -0.90
CA ARG A 121 20.90 16.94 -2.33
C ARG A 121 21.99 15.90 -2.55
N ILE A 122 21.77 15.02 -3.53
CA ILE A 122 22.73 14.01 -4.01
C ILE A 122 22.90 14.11 -5.53
#